data_AF-A0A955AE48-F1
#
_entry.id   AF-A0A955AE48-F1
#
_cell.length_a   1.000
_cell.length_b   1.000
_cell.length_c   1.000
_cell.angle_alpha   90.00
_cell.angle_beta   90.00
_cell.angle_gamma   90.00
#
_symmetry.space_group_name_H-M   'P 1'
#
loop_
_entity.id
_entity.type
_entity.pdbx_description
1 polymer ?
#
loop_
_entity_poly.entity_id
_entity_poly.type
_entity_poly.pdbx_seq_one_letter_code
_entity_poly.pdbx_strand_id
1 'polypeptide(L)'
;GDGVNDAPALALADIGIALGSGADVARDTAEVCLLGSQLDRIPMSIELARRTVRTVRWNLMWAFVYNVVGIGFAVCGWLNPIVAAIAMLGSSVLVISNSLVLAQTDAIEEQLAPTVSPNSEGREIGDDKRVAAVEQV
;
A
#
# COMPACT_ATOMS: atom_id res chain seq x y z
N GLY A 1 6.22 8.08 13.18
CA GLY A 1 6.58 9.26 13.99
C GLY A 1 5.79 10.46 13.53
N ASP A 2 5.65 11.44 14.39
CA ASP A 2 5.00 12.71 14.09
C ASP A 2 5.82 13.92 14.57
N GLY A 3 6.87 13.70 15.36
CA GLY A 3 7.66 14.77 15.96
C GLY A 3 9.12 14.80 15.51
N VAL A 4 9.77 15.93 15.77
CA VAL A 4 11.23 16.11 15.57
C VAL A 4 12.04 15.06 16.33
N ASN A 5 11.56 14.63 17.50
CA ASN A 5 12.20 13.61 18.33
C ASN A 5 12.14 12.21 17.71
N ASP A 6 11.20 11.96 16.79
CA ASP A 6 11.08 10.67 16.12
C ASP A 6 11.99 10.60 14.89
N ALA A 7 12.47 11.73 14.37
CA ALA A 7 13.27 11.78 13.15
C ALA A 7 14.54 10.88 13.21
N PRO A 8 15.33 10.85 14.30
CA PRO A 8 16.47 9.93 14.40
C PRO A 8 16.03 8.46 14.34
N ALA A 9 14.89 8.11 14.92
CA ALA A 9 14.36 6.75 14.87
C ALA A 9 13.81 6.40 13.49
N LEU A 10 13.17 7.34 12.80
CA LEU A 10 12.68 7.18 11.43
C LEU A 10 13.85 6.98 10.46
N ALA A 11 14.95 7.73 10.60
CA ALA A 11 16.13 7.60 9.76
C ALA A 11 16.87 6.26 9.92
N LEU A 12 16.71 5.60 11.07
CA LEU A 12 17.36 4.32 11.38
C LEU A 12 16.46 3.11 11.11
N ALA A 13 15.16 3.34 10.90
CA ALA A 13 14.22 2.26 10.61
C ALA A 13 14.46 1.72 9.20
N ASP A 14 14.20 0.43 8.99
CA ASP A 14 14.20 -0.14 7.63
C ASP A 14 13.15 0.55 6.75
N ILE A 15 12.05 0.99 7.36
CA ILE A 15 11.00 1.81 6.76
C ILE A 15 10.45 2.76 7.85
N GLY A 16 10.74 4.05 7.71
CA GLY A 16 10.15 5.13 8.47
C GLY A 16 8.78 5.54 7.93
N ILE A 17 7.79 5.63 8.83
CA ILE A 17 6.45 6.13 8.48
C ILE A 17 6.16 7.38 9.31
N ALA A 18 5.94 8.51 8.62
CA ALA A 18 5.57 9.77 9.21
C ALA A 18 4.07 10.05 9.05
N LEU A 19 3.47 10.68 10.06
CA LEU A 19 2.12 11.23 9.94
C LEU A 19 2.18 12.55 9.17
N GLY A 20 1.27 12.70 8.21
CA GLY A 20 1.12 13.86 7.36
C GLY A 20 0.65 15.10 8.10
N SER A 21 0.25 14.99 9.38
CA SER A 21 0.02 16.09 10.31
C SER A 21 1.21 16.39 11.24
N GLY A 22 2.30 15.61 11.17
CA GLY A 22 3.48 15.74 12.03
C GLY A 22 4.38 16.95 11.73
N ALA A 23 5.56 16.99 12.34
CA ALA A 23 6.60 17.98 12.07
C ALA A 23 7.25 17.74 10.70
N ASP A 24 7.67 18.81 10.02
CA ASP A 24 8.32 18.71 8.70
C ASP A 24 9.58 17.84 8.74
N VAL A 25 10.36 17.94 9.81
CA VAL A 25 11.55 17.10 10.02
C VAL A 25 11.20 15.61 10.05
N ALA A 26 10.05 15.24 10.62
CA ALA A 26 9.60 13.84 10.64
C ALA A 26 9.18 13.38 9.23
N ARG A 27 8.49 14.25 8.47
CA ARG A 27 8.05 13.93 7.09
C ARG A 27 9.21 13.78 6.12
N ASP A 28 10.19 14.67 6.19
CA ASP A 28 11.36 14.64 5.29
C ASP A 28 12.28 13.44 5.56
N THR A 29 12.25 12.93 6.80
CA THR A 29 13.10 11.81 7.21
C THR A 29 12.48 10.44 6.90
N ALA A 30 11.15 10.36 6.80
CA ALA A 30 10.44 9.09 6.57
C ALA A 30 10.29 8.77 5.07
N GLU A 31 10.40 7.49 4.70
CA GLU A 31 10.15 7.04 3.33
C GLU A 31 8.67 7.07 2.96
N VAL A 32 7.78 6.97 3.94
CA VAL A 32 6.33 6.97 3.74
C VAL A 32 5.67 8.03 4.60
N CYS A 33 4.85 8.88 3.98
CA CYS A 33 4.06 9.89 4.66
C CYS A 33 2.56 9.58 4.53
N LEU A 34 1.88 9.38 5.66
CA LEU A 34 0.43 9.15 5.70
C LEU A 34 -0.28 10.50 5.62
N LEU A 35 -0.93 10.83 4.50
CA LEU A 35 -1.60 12.13 4.35
C LEU A 35 -2.74 12.38 5.36
N GLY A 36 -3.29 11.33 5.98
CA GLY A 36 -4.28 11.42 7.06
C GLY A 36 -3.65 11.27 8.44
N SER A 37 -4.35 11.74 9.47
CA SER A 37 -3.95 11.58 10.88
C SER A 37 -4.29 10.19 11.45
N GLN A 38 -4.76 9.27 10.62
CA GLN A 38 -5.32 7.98 11.03
C GLN A 38 -4.30 6.87 10.71
N LEU A 39 -3.93 6.09 11.73
CA LEU A 39 -2.98 4.97 11.61
C LEU A 39 -3.61 3.71 10.97
N ASP A 40 -4.93 3.71 10.81
CA ASP A 40 -5.73 2.66 10.16
C ASP A 40 -5.34 2.42 8.70
N ARG A 41 -4.64 3.36 8.06
CA ARG A 41 -4.12 3.20 6.68
C ARG A 41 -2.81 2.43 6.58
N ILE A 42 -2.11 2.20 7.70
CA ILE A 42 -0.83 1.47 7.70
C ILE A 42 -1.00 0.02 7.19
N PRO A 43 -1.96 -0.79 7.68
CA PRO A 43 -2.17 -2.14 7.17
C PRO A 43 -2.42 -2.19 5.67
N MET A 44 -3.24 -1.26 5.14
CA MET A 44 -3.53 -1.16 3.72
C MET A 44 -2.28 -0.87 2.89
N SER A 45 -1.45 0.09 3.32
CA SER A 45 -0.19 0.42 2.64
C SER A 45 0.79 -0.76 2.58
N ILE A 46 0.86 -1.55 3.66
CA ILE A 46 1.69 -2.76 3.71
C ILE A 46 1.13 -3.85 2.78
N GLU A 47 -0.19 -4.05 2.75
CA GLU A 47 -0.82 -5.03 1.87
C GLU A 47 -0.59 -4.69 0.39
N LEU A 48 -0.76 -3.42 0.02
CA LEU A 48 -0.48 -2.92 -1.33
C LEU A 48 1.00 -3.14 -1.72
N ALA A 49 1.93 -2.87 -0.80
CA ALA A 49 3.35 -3.13 -1.04
C ALA A 49 3.63 -4.62 -1.29
N ARG A 50 3.01 -5.53 -0.50
CA ARG A 50 3.16 -6.99 -0.71
C ARG A 50 2.60 -7.43 -2.05
N ARG A 51 1.42 -6.93 -2.43
CA ARG A 51 0.77 -7.19 -3.73
C ARG A 51 1.67 -6.74 -4.87
N THR A 52 2.25 -5.54 -4.77
CA THR A 52 3.20 -5.00 -5.75
C THR A 52 4.45 -5.89 -5.89
N VAL A 53 5.07 -6.27 -4.77
CA VAL A 53 6.27 -7.13 -4.78
C VAL A 53 5.98 -8.49 -5.41
N ARG A 54 4.80 -9.07 -5.15
CA ARG A 54 4.37 -10.33 -5.77
C ARG A 54 4.29 -10.20 -7.29
N THR A 55 3.70 -9.11 -7.78
CA THR A 55 3.62 -8.84 -9.22
C THR A 55 5.01 -8.66 -9.84
N VAL A 56 5.89 -7.87 -9.22
CA VAL A 56 7.27 -7.68 -9.69
C VAL A 56 8.01 -9.02 -9.79
N ARG A 57 7.91 -9.88 -8.77
CA ARG A 57 8.51 -11.22 -8.79
C ARG A 57 7.99 -12.06 -9.95
N TRP A 58 6.69 -12.01 -10.23
CA TRP A 58 6.09 -12.77 -11.31
C TRP A 58 6.57 -12.30 -12.69
N ASN A 59 6.66 -10.99 -12.88
CA ASN A 59 7.20 -10.40 -14.09
C ASN A 59 8.67 -10.79 -14.30
N LEU A 60 9.47 -10.79 -13.23
CA LEU A 60 10.87 -11.16 -13.29
C LEU A 60 11.07 -12.64 -13.60
N MET A 61 10.19 -13.52 -13.08
CA MET A 61 10.22 -14.95 -13.42
C MET A 61 9.94 -15.18 -14.91
N TRP A 62 8.94 -14.50 -15.48
CA TRP A 62 8.66 -14.58 -16.91
C TRP A 62 9.82 -14.06 -17.76
N ALA A 63 10.45 -12.95 -17.35
CA ALA A 63 11.64 -12.44 -18.01
C ALA A 63 12.80 -13.46 -18.00
N PHE A 64 13.03 -14.15 -16.88
CA PHE A 64 14.05 -15.20 -16.79
C PHE A 64 13.72 -16.40 -17.69
N VAL A 65 12.49 -16.92 -17.63
CA VAL A 65 12.05 -18.05 -18.47
C VAL A 65 12.25 -17.72 -19.94
N TYR A 66 11.85 -16.53 -20.35
CA TYR A 66 11.99 -16.06 -21.71
C TYR A 66 13.46 -16.02 -22.16
N ASN A 67 14.35 -15.45 -21.35
CA ASN A 67 15.78 -15.40 -21.66
C ASN A 67 16.41 -16.80 -21.74
N VAL A 68 16.07 -17.71 -20.82
CA VAL A 68 16.58 -19.08 -20.82
C VAL A 68 16.14 -19.84 -22.08
N VAL A 69 14.86 -19.73 -22.44
CA VAL A 69 14.31 -20.35 -23.65
C VAL A 69 14.96 -19.75 -24.89
N GLY A 70 15.10 -18.42 -24.96
CA GLY A 70 15.77 -17.73 -26.06
C GLY A 70 17.20 -18.19 -26.27
N ILE A 71 18.00 -18.27 -25.20
CA ILE A 71 19.38 -18.78 -25.26
C ILE A 71 19.40 -20.24 -25.70
N GLY A 72 18.52 -21.10 -25.15
CA GLY A 72 18.44 -22.50 -25.53
C GLY A 72 18.16 -22.70 -27.02
N PHE A 73 17.19 -21.97 -27.57
CA PHE A 73 16.89 -21.99 -29.01
C PHE A 73 18.01 -21.42 -29.87
N ALA A 74 18.71 -20.38 -29.39
CA ALA A 74 19.87 -19.82 -30.08
C ALA A 74 21.02 -20.84 -30.17
N VAL A 75 21.28 -21.59 -29.10
CA VAL A 75 22.28 -22.67 -29.08
C VAL A 75 21.87 -23.82 -30.01
N CYS A 76 20.58 -24.14 -30.12
CA CYS A 76 20.06 -25.13 -31.06
C CYS A 76 20.01 -24.64 -32.53
N GLY A 77 20.34 -23.37 -32.81
CA GLY A 77 20.36 -22.80 -34.16
C GLY A 77 18.98 -22.60 -34.80
N TRP A 78 17.90 -22.65 -34.02
CA TRP A 78 16.51 -22.62 -34.51
C TRP A 78 15.79 -21.28 -34.29
N LEU A 79 16.50 -20.26 -33.79
CA LEU A 79 15.87 -19.00 -33.39
C LEU A 79 15.87 -17.97 -34.52
N ASN A 80 14.67 -17.55 -34.96
CA ASN A 80 14.50 -16.32 -35.73
C ASN A 80 14.42 -15.14 -34.74
N PRO A 81 15.42 -14.25 -34.70
CA PRO A 81 15.53 -13.18 -33.69
C PRO A 81 14.34 -12.21 -33.66
N ILE A 82 13.53 -12.16 -34.72
CA ILE A 82 12.34 -11.31 -34.81
C ILE A 82 11.19 -11.84 -33.94
N VAL A 83 10.98 -13.17 -33.90
CA VAL A 83 9.93 -13.79 -33.08
C VAL A 83 10.27 -13.65 -31.60
N ALA A 84 11.56 -13.75 -31.28
CA ALA A 84 12.05 -13.44 -29.95
C ALA A 84 11.68 -11.99 -29.58
N ALA A 85 12.10 -10.99 -30.35
CA ALA A 85 11.82 -9.58 -30.04
C ALA A 85 10.32 -9.26 -29.85
N ILE A 86 9.43 -9.89 -30.64
CA ILE A 86 7.97 -9.71 -30.52
C ILE A 86 7.44 -10.29 -29.21
N ALA A 87 7.87 -11.49 -28.83
CA ALA A 87 7.50 -12.10 -27.55
C ALA A 87 8.04 -11.32 -26.34
N MET A 88 9.22 -10.71 -26.47
CA MET A 88 9.81 -9.85 -25.43
C MET A 88 8.96 -8.58 -25.19
N LEU A 89 8.48 -7.94 -26.25
CA LEU A 89 7.55 -6.81 -26.16
C LEU A 89 6.17 -7.23 -25.62
N GLY A 90 5.67 -8.40 -26.03
CA GLY A 90 4.40 -8.95 -25.56
C GLY A 90 4.39 -9.23 -24.05
N SER A 91 5.52 -9.63 -23.49
CA SER A 91 5.65 -9.90 -22.04
C SER A 91 5.40 -8.64 -21.22
N SER A 92 5.92 -7.47 -21.61
CA SER A 92 5.66 -6.21 -20.91
C SER A 92 4.17 -5.85 -20.89
N VAL A 93 3.44 -6.08 -21.98
CA VAL A 93 1.99 -5.84 -22.03
C VAL A 93 1.26 -6.80 -21.09
N LEU A 94 1.61 -8.08 -21.08
CA LEU A 94 1.02 -9.09 -20.19
C LEU A 94 1.27 -8.77 -18.71
N VAL A 95 2.49 -8.35 -18.39
CA VAL A 95 2.95 -7.89 -17.08
C VAL A 95 2.17 -6.67 -16.62
N ILE A 96 2.04 -5.64 -17.47
CA ILE A 96 1.31 -4.41 -17.16
C ILE A 96 -0.18 -4.71 -17.02
N SER A 97 -0.76 -5.52 -17.89
CA SER A 97 -2.17 -5.96 -17.80
C SER A 97 -2.44 -6.71 -16.50
N ASN A 98 -1.56 -7.64 -16.09
CA ASN A 98 -1.70 -8.37 -14.83
C ASN A 98 -1.54 -7.44 -13.61
N SER A 99 -0.67 -6.43 -13.69
CA SER A 99 -0.49 -5.43 -12.65
C SER A 99 -1.70 -4.49 -12.49
N LEU A 100 -2.38 -4.14 -13.59
CA LEU A 100 -3.55 -3.26 -13.59
C LEU A 100 -4.80 -3.94 -13.02
N VAL A 101 -4.97 -5.24 -13.25
CA VAL A 101 -6.08 -6.00 -12.63
C VAL A 101 -5.94 -6.05 -11.12
N LEU A 102 -4.70 -6.17 -10.62
CA LEU A 102 -4.43 -6.13 -9.17
C LEU A 102 -4.76 -4.74 -8.60
N ALA A 103 -4.33 -3.66 -9.27
CA ALA A 103 -4.65 -2.29 -8.86
C ALA A 103 -6.17 -1.98 -8.85
N GLN A 104 -6.94 -2.55 -9.77
CA GLN A 104 -8.41 -2.40 -9.77
C GLN A 104 -9.08 -3.19 -8.64
N THR A 105 -8.56 -4.37 -8.30
CA THR A 105 -9.15 -5.20 -7.24
C THR A 105 -8.96 -4.54 -5.87
N ASP A 106 -7.80 -3.92 -5.64
CA ASP A 106 -7.47 -3.19 -4.41
C ASP A 106 -8.37 -1.95 -4.22
N ALA A 107 -8.66 -1.22 -5.30
CA ALA A 107 -9.54 -0.06 -5.28
C ALA A 107 -11.02 -0.40 -4.99
N ILE A 108 -11.48 -1.57 -5.47
CA ILE A 108 -12.85 -2.05 -5.24
C ILE A 108 -13.00 -2.51 -3.79
N GLU A 109 -11.98 -3.12 -3.18
CA GLU A 109 -12.03 -3.59 -1.79
C GLU A 109 -12.01 -2.41 -0.78
N GLU A 110 -11.31 -1.32 -1.08
CA GLU A 110 -11.35 -0.08 -0.28
C GLU A 110 -12.73 0.60 -0.32
N GLN A 111 -13.45 0.50 -1.45
CA GLN A 111 -14.83 0.97 -1.56
C GLN A 111 -15.87 0.02 -0.96
N LEU A 112 -15.54 -1.26 -0.79
CA LEU A 112 -16.44 -2.30 -0.27
C LEU A 112 -16.21 -2.61 1.22
N ALA A 113 -15.17 -2.05 1.85
CA ALA A 113 -14.98 -2.13 3.29
C ALA A 113 -16.19 -1.49 3.99
N PRO A 114 -16.97 -2.25 4.78
CA PRO A 114 -18.13 -1.69 5.46
C PRO A 114 -17.64 -0.54 6.32
N THR A 115 -18.26 0.63 6.17
CA THR A 115 -18.06 1.75 7.08
C THR A 115 -18.41 1.28 8.47
N VAL A 116 -17.41 0.84 9.23
CA VAL A 116 -17.55 0.65 10.67
C VAL A 116 -17.72 2.05 11.22
N SER A 117 -18.98 2.47 11.31
CA SER A 117 -19.42 3.64 12.04
C SER A 117 -18.90 3.51 13.48
N PRO A 118 -18.00 4.39 13.95
CA PRO A 118 -17.60 4.36 15.34
C PRO A 118 -18.77 4.90 16.16
N ASN A 119 -19.38 4.01 16.93
CA ASN A 119 -20.23 4.24 18.10
C ASN A 119 -21.64 4.82 17.89
N SER A 120 -22.61 3.90 17.93
CA SER A 120 -23.93 4.10 18.51
C SER A 120 -24.02 3.68 20.00
N GLU A 121 -22.90 3.61 20.72
CA GLU A 121 -22.91 3.33 22.16
C GLU A 121 -21.92 4.27 22.88
N GLY A 122 -22.45 5.18 23.70
CA GLY A 122 -21.64 6.05 24.56
C GLY A 122 -22.04 7.52 24.67
N ARG A 123 -23.31 7.89 24.45
CA ARG A 123 -23.87 9.15 24.96
C ARG A 123 -25.19 8.85 25.67
N GLU A 124 -25.10 8.75 27.00
CA GLU A 124 -26.11 9.14 28.01
C GLU A 124 -25.86 8.37 29.31
N ILE A 125 -24.84 8.79 30.07
CA ILE A 125 -24.88 8.65 31.52
C ILE A 125 -24.38 9.97 32.12
N GLY A 126 -25.32 10.74 32.67
CA GLY A 126 -25.08 11.57 33.84
C GLY A 126 -24.74 13.03 33.58
N ASP A 127 -25.69 13.82 33.08
CA ASP A 127 -25.72 15.26 33.38
C ASP A 127 -27.16 15.79 33.59
N ASP A 128 -27.94 15.09 34.42
CA ASP A 128 -29.29 15.56 34.81
C ASP A 128 -29.60 15.36 36.30
N LYS A 129 -28.62 15.67 37.16
CA LYS A 129 -28.85 15.84 38.62
C LYS A 129 -28.29 17.14 39.19
N ARG A 130 -28.05 18.14 38.36
CA ARG A 130 -27.64 19.48 38.82
C ARG A 130 -28.66 20.60 38.61
N VAL A 131 -29.82 20.31 38.02
CA VAL A 131 -30.86 21.34 37.76
C VAL A 131 -32.19 21.09 38.47
N ALA A 132 -32.47 19.88 38.98
CA ALA A 132 -33.76 19.56 39.62
C ALA A 132 -33.78 19.65 41.17
N ALA A 133 -32.81 20.32 41.81
CA ALA A 133 -32.77 20.48 43.27
C ALA A 133 -32.71 21.94 43.75
N VAL A 134 -33.17 22.90 42.91
CA VAL A 134 -33.26 24.33 43.27
C VAL A 134 -34.69 24.88 43.15
N GLU A 135 -35.71 24.05 42.88
CA GLU A 135 -37.09 24.53 42.77
C GLU A 135 -38.13 23.73 43.58
N GLN A 136 -37.75 23.11 44.71
CA GLN A 136 -38.70 22.79 45.80
C GLN A 136 -37.96 22.70 47.15
N VAL A 137 -37.85 23.85 47.83
CA VAL A 137 -37.98 24.15 49.27
C VAL A 137 -37.48 25.58 49.49
#